data_AF-A0A5N9BQZ6-F1
#
_entry.id   AF-A0A5N9BQZ6-F1
#
_cell.length_a   1.000
_cell.length_b   1.000
_cell.length_c   1.000
_cell.angle_alpha   90.00
_cell.angle_beta   90.00
_cell.angle_gamma   90.00
#
_symmetry.space_group_name_H-M   'P 1'
#
loop_
_entity.id
_entity.type
_entity.pdbx_description
1 polymer ?
#
loop_
_entity_poly.entity_id
_entity_poly.type
_entity_poly.pdbx_seq_one_letter_code
_entity_poly.pdbx_strand_id
1 'polypeptide(L)'
;MPAKKGTGLLMVWCDVPEDREDEFNRWYNEEHIAEILTVPGVLDAARYEAVKGGPKHLACYELESPSAVLGDGFTKRTKSKWSETMGPTLIGQNFFNPLYQMIFPDSVSGEMENSGMAPALQIGRMNIPVERTEEWNQWYNSTFVPNFETVPGCIRGRRFKTVRGEDPLYSVVYEFENENVSQTPEWEAQL
;
A
#
# COMPACT_ATOMS: atom_id res chain seq x y z
N MET A 1 12.15 16.56 -9.80
CA MET A 1 11.39 16.55 -8.53
C MET A 1 11.91 15.37 -7.70
N PRO A 2 11.81 15.34 -6.37
CA PRO A 2 12.18 14.14 -5.61
C PRO A 2 11.30 12.96 -6.06
N ALA A 3 11.87 11.74 -6.01
CA ALA A 3 11.14 10.52 -6.29
C ALA A 3 9.94 10.38 -5.33
N LYS A 4 8.82 9.88 -5.85
CA LYS A 4 7.57 9.65 -5.11
C LYS A 4 7.22 8.18 -4.95
N LYS A 5 7.78 7.32 -5.82
CA LYS A 5 7.61 5.86 -5.75
C LYS A 5 8.96 5.18 -5.75
N GLY A 6 9.03 4.07 -5.01
CA GLY A 6 10.22 3.24 -4.93
C GLY A 6 9.86 1.77 -4.96
N THR A 7 10.76 0.96 -4.42
CA THR A 7 10.61 -0.50 -4.42
C THR A 7 10.05 -1.04 -3.12
N GLY A 8 9.85 -0.19 -2.10
CA GLY A 8 9.25 -0.56 -0.83
C GLY A 8 7.86 0.03 -0.68
N LEU A 9 6.97 -0.72 -0.02
CA LEU A 9 5.64 -0.25 0.33
C LEU A 9 5.31 -0.66 1.76
N LEU A 10 4.99 0.31 2.63
CA LEU A 10 4.42 0.02 3.95
C LEU A 10 2.94 0.34 3.90
N MET A 11 2.11 -0.65 4.21
CA MET A 11 0.66 -0.47 4.24
C MET A 11 0.16 -0.83 5.62
N VAL A 12 -0.65 0.05 6.21
CA VAL A 12 -1.16 -0.05 7.58
C VAL A 12 -2.67 -0.06 7.52
N TRP A 13 -3.28 -1.19 7.85
CA TRP A 13 -4.72 -1.34 7.91
C TRP A 13 -5.20 -1.38 9.35
N CYS A 14 -6.37 -0.80 9.58
CA CYS A 14 -7.12 -0.96 10.82
C CYS A 14 -8.58 -0.53 10.66
N ASP A 15 -9.44 -1.06 11.51
CA ASP A 15 -10.69 -0.44 11.89
C ASP A 15 -10.44 0.42 13.14
N VAL A 16 -11.27 1.44 13.36
CA VAL A 16 -11.15 2.34 14.51
C VAL A 16 -12.53 2.44 15.17
N PRO A 17 -12.63 2.41 16.52
CA PRO A 17 -13.88 2.67 17.22
C PRO A 17 -14.53 3.97 16.76
N GLU A 18 -15.86 3.97 16.58
CA GLU A 18 -16.61 5.12 16.07
C GLU A 18 -16.39 6.38 16.92
N ASP A 19 -16.30 6.24 18.24
CA ASP A 19 -16.05 7.33 19.19
C ASP A 19 -14.62 7.91 19.14
N ARG A 20 -13.72 7.28 18.37
CA ARG A 20 -12.32 7.69 18.18
C ARG A 20 -11.98 8.05 16.74
N GLU A 21 -12.85 7.74 15.78
CA GLU A 21 -12.55 7.80 14.34
C GLU A 21 -12.24 9.23 13.87
N ASP A 22 -13.04 10.21 14.30
CA ASP A 22 -12.81 11.62 13.93
C ASP A 22 -11.47 12.14 14.45
N GLU A 23 -11.13 11.82 15.70
CA GLU A 23 -9.85 12.21 16.31
C GLU A 23 -8.68 11.52 15.59
N PHE A 24 -8.84 10.23 15.27
CA PHE A 24 -7.85 9.45 14.53
C PHE A 24 -7.57 10.06 13.16
N ASN A 25 -8.64 10.45 12.45
CA ASN A 25 -8.53 11.07 11.14
C ASN A 25 -7.83 12.42 11.19
N ARG A 26 -8.15 13.25 12.20
CA ARG A 26 -7.49 14.53 12.41
C ARG A 26 -6.01 14.36 12.74
N TRP A 27 -5.69 13.49 13.70
CA TRP A 27 -4.29 13.20 14.06
C TRP A 27 -3.47 12.78 12.84
N TYR A 28 -4.02 11.90 12.01
CA TYR A 28 -3.34 11.43 10.80
C TYR A 28 -3.04 12.60 9.83
N ASN A 29 -4.03 13.45 9.58
CA ASN A 29 -3.96 14.49 8.56
C ASN A 29 -3.16 15.73 9.05
N GLU A 30 -3.28 16.08 10.32
CA GLU A 30 -2.68 17.30 10.89
C GLU A 30 -1.22 17.07 11.33
N GLU A 31 -0.88 15.86 11.79
CA GLU A 31 0.45 15.60 12.37
C GLU A 31 1.13 14.36 11.77
N HIS A 32 0.47 13.20 11.78
CA HIS A 32 1.18 11.94 11.58
C HIS A 32 1.80 11.79 10.19
N ILE A 33 1.08 12.17 9.13
CA ILE A 33 1.62 12.08 7.77
C ILE A 33 2.85 12.97 7.62
N ALA A 34 2.78 14.21 8.13
CA ALA A 34 3.92 15.13 8.10
C ALA A 34 5.12 14.56 8.87
N GLU A 35 4.91 13.98 10.06
CA GLU A 35 5.96 13.30 10.83
C GLU A 35 6.62 12.17 10.04
N ILE A 36 5.82 11.30 9.41
CA ILE A 36 6.32 10.14 8.67
C ILE A 36 7.10 10.56 7.41
N LEU A 37 6.67 11.61 6.72
CA LEU A 37 7.37 12.16 5.57
C LEU A 37 8.74 12.78 5.91
N THR A 38 9.05 13.00 7.19
CA THR A 38 10.41 13.42 7.61
C THR A 38 11.41 12.27 7.69
N VAL A 39 10.94 11.01 7.67
CA VAL A 39 11.81 9.84 7.81
C VAL A 39 12.58 9.61 6.49
N PRO A 40 13.93 9.56 6.50
CA PRO A 40 14.70 9.29 5.30
C PRO A 40 14.28 7.97 4.62
N GLY A 41 14.05 8.04 3.31
CA GLY A 41 13.60 6.92 2.50
C GLY A 41 12.09 6.72 2.44
N VAL A 42 11.28 7.54 3.13
CA VAL A 42 9.84 7.67 2.87
C VAL A 42 9.64 8.71 1.77
N LEU A 43 8.95 8.32 0.70
CA LEU A 43 8.86 9.10 -0.53
C LEU A 43 7.53 9.84 -0.69
N ASP A 44 6.43 9.14 -0.40
CA ASP A 44 5.08 9.68 -0.52
C ASP A 44 4.14 8.92 0.43
N ALA A 45 2.98 9.50 0.73
CA ALA A 45 2.00 8.91 1.62
C ALA A 45 0.58 9.29 1.23
N ALA A 46 -0.35 8.35 1.37
CA ALA A 46 -1.78 8.62 1.25
C ALA A 46 -2.58 7.80 2.25
N ARG A 47 -3.78 8.30 2.52
CA ARG A 47 -4.80 7.60 3.29
C ARG A 47 -5.97 7.25 2.39
N TYR A 48 -6.51 6.07 2.61
CA TYR A 48 -7.65 5.55 1.88
C TYR A 48 -8.68 5.00 2.87
N GLU A 49 -9.95 5.13 2.49
CA GLU A 49 -11.04 4.40 3.12
C GLU A 49 -11.53 3.30 2.18
N ALA A 50 -11.82 2.12 2.72
CA ALA A 50 -12.33 1.00 1.96
C ALA A 50 -13.77 1.29 1.49
N VAL A 51 -13.97 1.36 0.18
CA VAL A 51 -15.31 1.35 -0.43
C VAL A 51 -15.88 -0.07 -0.55
N LYS A 52 -15.01 -1.09 -0.50
CA LYS A 52 -15.33 -2.51 -0.55
C LYS A 52 -14.27 -3.30 0.22
N GLY A 53 -14.71 -4.31 0.97
CA GLY A 53 -13.84 -5.11 1.83
C GLY A 53 -13.49 -4.38 3.13
N GLY A 54 -12.39 -4.79 3.77
CA GLY A 54 -11.90 -4.15 4.98
C GLY A 54 -10.48 -4.60 5.33
N PRO A 55 -9.85 -4.03 6.37
CA PRO A 55 -10.37 -3.00 7.29
C PRO A 55 -10.69 -1.64 6.63
N LYS A 56 -11.49 -0.80 7.30
CA LYS A 56 -11.96 0.49 6.77
C LYS A 56 -10.84 1.45 6.43
N HIS A 57 -9.82 1.59 7.29
CA HIS A 57 -8.74 2.55 7.10
C HIS A 57 -7.49 1.90 6.56
N LEU A 58 -6.87 2.55 5.57
CA LEU A 58 -5.54 2.24 5.07
C LEU A 58 -4.68 3.51 5.07
N ALA A 59 -3.51 3.44 5.70
CA ALA A 59 -2.42 4.36 5.43
C ALA A 59 -1.35 3.64 4.57
N CYS A 60 -0.98 4.24 3.45
CA CYS A 60 -0.05 3.69 2.48
C CYS A 60 1.15 4.63 2.34
N TYR A 61 2.35 4.08 2.48
CA TYR A 61 3.62 4.82 2.41
C TYR A 61 4.52 4.20 1.35
N GLU A 62 4.88 5.01 0.35
CA GLU A 62 5.91 4.67 -0.64
C GLU A 62 7.29 4.84 -0.03
N LEU A 63 8.15 3.85 -0.24
CA LEU A 63 9.50 3.83 0.29
C LEU A 63 10.51 3.61 -0.84
N GLU A 64 11.69 4.21 -0.72
CA GLU A 64 12.82 3.92 -1.62
C GLU A 64 13.05 2.41 -1.72
N SER A 65 13.07 1.75 -0.56
CA SER A 65 13.06 0.30 -0.42
C SER A 65 12.53 -0.08 0.98
N PRO A 66 12.25 -1.37 1.25
CA PRO A 66 11.80 -1.81 2.57
C PRO A 66 12.74 -1.42 3.72
N SER A 67 14.05 -1.28 3.47
CA SER A 67 15.03 -0.99 4.52
C SER A 67 14.81 0.36 5.20
N ALA A 68 14.12 1.31 4.54
CA ALA A 68 13.80 2.64 5.09
C ALA A 68 13.07 2.56 6.45
N VAL A 69 12.31 1.49 6.69
CA VAL A 69 11.49 1.32 7.90
C VAL A 69 11.82 0.08 8.73
N LEU A 70 12.91 -0.61 8.39
CA LEU A 70 13.43 -1.75 9.17
C LEU A 70 14.43 -1.31 10.24
N GLY A 71 15.02 -0.12 10.10
CA GLY A 71 15.99 0.42 11.05
C GLY A 71 15.40 1.29 12.16
N ASP A 72 16.29 1.70 13.07
CA ASP A 72 15.98 2.57 14.19
C ASP A 72 15.37 3.92 13.79
N GLY A 73 15.68 4.44 12.60
CA GLY A 73 15.19 5.76 12.16
C GLY A 73 13.67 5.87 12.11
N PHE A 74 12.98 4.81 11.71
CA PHE A 74 11.52 4.80 11.68
C PHE A 74 10.92 4.59 13.08
N THR A 75 11.53 3.73 13.91
CA THR A 75 11.01 3.42 15.25
C THR A 75 11.33 4.48 16.29
N LYS A 76 12.46 5.17 16.15
CA LYS A 76 12.97 6.24 17.04
C LYS A 76 12.69 7.65 16.52
N ARG A 77 11.90 7.79 15.46
CA ARG A 77 11.43 9.10 14.98
C ARG A 77 10.79 9.88 16.13
N THR A 78 10.92 11.21 16.10
CA THR A 78 10.22 12.08 17.04
C THR A 78 8.72 11.94 16.82
N LYS A 79 7.99 11.64 17.89
CA LYS A 79 6.53 11.57 17.89
C LYS A 79 5.99 12.74 18.70
N SER A 80 4.90 13.35 18.24
CA SER A 80 4.12 14.24 19.08
C SER A 80 3.51 13.48 20.25
N LYS A 81 3.08 14.21 21.29
CA LYS A 81 2.29 13.63 22.38
C LYS A 81 0.98 13.01 21.88
N TRP A 82 0.41 13.53 20.79
CA TRP A 82 -0.81 12.99 20.19
C TRP A 82 -0.55 11.64 19.52
N SER A 83 0.59 11.51 18.82
CA SER A 83 1.08 10.25 18.22
C SER A 83 1.31 9.13 19.24
N GLU A 84 1.51 9.46 20.52
CA GLU A 84 1.61 8.48 21.62
C GLU A 84 0.25 7.95 22.10
N THR A 85 -0.86 8.51 21.63
CA THR A 85 -2.23 8.14 22.07
C THR A 85 -3.11 7.62 20.94
N MET A 86 -2.88 8.05 19.70
CA MET A 86 -3.77 7.78 18.56
C MET A 86 -3.28 6.77 17.54
N GLY A 87 -2.06 6.25 17.71
CA GLY A 87 -1.47 5.32 16.76
C GLY A 87 -2.35 4.06 16.55
N PRO A 88 -2.40 3.50 15.32
CA PRO A 88 -3.14 2.27 15.03
C PRO A 88 -2.80 1.09 15.94
N THR A 89 -1.59 1.03 16.48
CA THR A 89 -1.17 -0.01 17.43
C THR A 89 -1.82 0.11 18.81
N LEU A 90 -2.42 1.25 19.14
CA LEU A 90 -3.03 1.56 20.43
C LEU A 90 -4.55 1.46 20.38
N ILE A 91 -5.17 2.02 19.34
CA ILE A 91 -6.63 2.13 19.23
C ILE A 91 -7.22 1.31 18.09
N GLY A 92 -6.40 0.79 17.19
CA GLY A 92 -6.85 0.07 16.00
C GLY A 92 -7.35 -1.34 16.32
N GLN A 93 -8.37 -1.76 15.59
CA GLN A 93 -8.90 -3.12 15.54
C GLN A 93 -8.60 -3.72 14.16
N ASN A 94 -8.62 -5.05 14.04
CA ASN A 94 -8.27 -5.76 12.79
C ASN A 94 -6.96 -5.25 12.16
N PHE A 95 -6.00 -4.87 13.01
CA PHE A 95 -4.79 -4.17 12.61
C PHE A 95 -3.75 -5.12 12.01
N PHE A 96 -3.16 -4.73 10.88
CA PHE A 96 -1.96 -5.33 10.34
C PHE A 96 -1.18 -4.33 9.50
N ASN A 97 0.15 -4.43 9.49
CA ASN A 97 1.03 -3.46 8.83
C ASN A 97 2.20 -4.09 8.04
N PRO A 98 1.91 -4.94 7.04
CA PRO A 98 2.94 -5.60 6.26
C PRO A 98 3.82 -4.60 5.53
N LEU A 99 5.11 -4.95 5.51
CA LEU A 99 6.13 -4.26 4.74
C LEU A 99 6.44 -5.09 3.51
N TYR A 100 6.45 -4.43 2.36
CA TYR A 100 6.51 -5.07 1.05
C TYR A 100 7.75 -4.66 0.26
N GLN A 101 8.33 -5.62 -0.46
CA GLN A 101 9.32 -5.42 -1.52
C GLN A 101 8.63 -5.63 -2.87
N MET A 102 8.79 -4.69 -3.81
CA MET A 102 8.30 -4.84 -5.17
C MET A 102 9.02 -5.99 -5.88
N ILE A 103 8.25 -6.83 -6.58
CA ILE A 103 8.72 -7.95 -7.40
C ILE A 103 8.22 -7.87 -8.85
N PHE A 104 7.32 -6.93 -9.16
CA PHE A 104 6.90 -6.59 -10.52
C PHE A 104 6.32 -5.17 -10.56
N PRO A 105 6.66 -4.34 -11.58
CA PRO A 105 7.68 -4.59 -12.59
C PRO A 105 9.09 -4.76 -11.98
N ASP A 106 10.06 -5.24 -12.75
CA ASP A 106 11.42 -5.52 -12.24
C ASP A 106 12.19 -4.26 -11.84
N SER A 107 11.72 -3.09 -12.26
CA SER A 107 12.29 -1.79 -11.89
C SER A 107 11.22 -0.69 -11.88
N VAL A 108 11.49 0.38 -11.13
CA VAL A 108 10.67 1.59 -11.13
C VAL A 108 11.03 2.40 -12.37
N SER A 109 10.08 2.62 -13.28
CA SER A 109 10.28 3.48 -14.45
C SER A 109 10.35 4.96 -14.03
N GLY A 110 10.97 5.82 -14.86
CA GLY A 110 11.00 7.26 -14.58
C GLY A 110 9.62 7.90 -14.51
N GLU A 111 8.63 7.39 -15.26
CA GLU A 111 7.24 7.83 -15.15
C GLU A 111 6.63 7.44 -13.79
N MET A 112 6.84 6.20 -13.36
CA MET A 112 6.35 5.70 -12.07
C MET A 112 6.99 6.47 -10.92
N GLU A 113 8.31 6.66 -10.95
CA GLU A 113 9.08 7.38 -9.94
C GLU A 113 8.51 8.78 -9.68
N ASN A 114 8.01 9.46 -10.72
CA ASN A 114 7.51 10.83 -10.62
C ASN A 114 5.99 10.93 -10.41
N SER A 115 5.27 9.81 -10.40
CA SER A 115 3.83 9.76 -10.19
C SER A 115 3.48 9.76 -8.70
N GLY A 116 2.43 10.51 -8.32
CA GLY A 116 1.95 10.53 -6.93
C GLY A 116 1.12 9.30 -6.55
N MET A 117 0.51 9.37 -5.37
CA MET A 117 -0.49 8.41 -4.92
C MET A 117 -1.73 8.44 -5.81
N ALA A 118 -2.27 7.26 -6.14
CA ALA A 118 -3.42 7.13 -7.03
C ALA A 118 -4.74 7.51 -6.33
N PRO A 119 -5.76 7.99 -7.07
CA PRO A 119 -7.07 8.29 -6.48
C PRO A 119 -7.74 7.09 -5.81
N ALA A 120 -7.60 5.90 -6.38
CA ALA A 120 -8.15 4.67 -5.83
C ALA A 120 -7.17 3.51 -6.00
N LEU A 121 -7.31 2.50 -5.13
CA LEU A 121 -6.51 1.29 -5.16
C LEU A 121 -7.41 0.06 -5.18
N GLN A 122 -7.02 -0.95 -5.96
CA GLN A 122 -7.47 -2.32 -5.72
C GLN A 122 -6.29 -3.20 -5.30
N ILE A 123 -6.42 -3.81 -4.13
CA ILE A 123 -5.36 -4.55 -3.47
C ILE A 123 -5.80 -6.00 -3.29
N GLY A 124 -5.10 -6.91 -3.96
CA GLY A 124 -5.25 -8.35 -3.72
C GLY A 124 -4.10 -8.84 -2.84
N ARG A 125 -4.40 -9.59 -1.78
CA ARG A 125 -3.39 -10.26 -0.94
C ARG A 125 -3.62 -11.77 -1.01
N MET A 126 -2.58 -12.56 -1.26
CA MET A 126 -2.72 -14.00 -1.50
C MET A 126 -1.50 -14.81 -1.10
N ASN A 127 -1.76 -16.07 -0.77
CA ASN A 127 -0.77 -17.12 -0.60
C ASN A 127 -0.91 -18.12 -1.74
N ILE A 128 0.23 -18.56 -2.26
CA ILE A 128 0.31 -19.53 -3.34
C ILE A 128 1.01 -20.78 -2.79
N PRO A 129 0.54 -21.99 -3.10
CA PRO A 129 1.26 -23.21 -2.75
C PRO A 129 2.71 -23.14 -3.21
N VAL A 130 3.64 -23.59 -2.37
CA VAL A 130 5.08 -23.43 -2.59
C VAL A 130 5.49 -24.05 -3.93
N GLU A 131 4.94 -25.22 -4.24
CA GLU A 131 5.16 -25.97 -5.46
C GLU A 131 4.67 -25.28 -6.75
N ARG A 132 3.78 -24.28 -6.62
CA ARG A 132 3.26 -23.49 -7.75
C ARG A 132 3.80 -22.07 -7.81
N THR A 133 4.67 -21.69 -6.86
CA THR A 133 5.06 -20.29 -6.67
C THR A 133 5.77 -19.70 -7.88
N GLU A 134 6.66 -20.44 -8.53
CA GLU A 134 7.40 -19.95 -9.70
C GLU A 134 6.48 -19.77 -10.92
N GLU A 135 5.76 -20.83 -11.32
CA GLU A 135 4.84 -20.79 -12.46
C GLU A 135 3.77 -19.71 -12.29
N TRP A 136 3.23 -19.56 -11.07
CA TRP A 136 2.18 -18.61 -10.80
C TRP A 136 2.72 -17.19 -10.86
N ASN A 137 3.90 -16.91 -10.30
CA ASN A 137 4.50 -15.58 -10.36
C ASN A 137 4.84 -15.19 -11.80
N GLN A 138 5.35 -16.13 -12.59
CA GLN A 138 5.63 -15.91 -14.01
C GLN A 138 4.35 -15.58 -14.78
N TRP A 139 3.29 -16.37 -14.59
CA TRP A 139 1.99 -16.13 -15.23
C TRP A 139 1.40 -14.78 -14.82
N TYR A 140 1.47 -14.44 -13.52
CA TYR A 140 0.88 -13.20 -13.03
C TYR A 140 1.60 -11.97 -13.59
N ASN A 141 2.93 -12.03 -13.70
CA ASN A 141 3.75 -10.94 -14.25
C ASN A 141 3.58 -10.79 -15.76
N SER A 142 3.50 -11.91 -16.50
CA SER A 142 3.51 -11.89 -17.97
C SER A 142 2.13 -11.83 -18.61
N THR A 143 1.09 -12.22 -17.88
CA THR A 143 -0.28 -12.33 -18.41
C THR A 143 -1.27 -11.58 -17.54
N PHE A 144 -1.36 -11.89 -16.24
CA PHE A 144 -2.44 -11.36 -15.40
C PHE A 144 -2.37 -9.84 -15.25
N VAL A 145 -1.28 -9.28 -14.69
CA VAL A 145 -1.16 -7.81 -14.57
C VAL A 145 -1.28 -7.10 -15.92
N PRO A 146 -0.55 -7.51 -16.99
CA PRO A 146 -0.66 -6.86 -18.29
C PRO A 146 -2.09 -6.84 -18.86
N ASN A 147 -2.88 -7.90 -18.68
CA ASN A 147 -4.27 -7.91 -19.11
C ASN A 147 -5.11 -6.87 -18.36
N PHE A 148 -4.98 -6.80 -17.04
CA PHE A 148 -5.69 -5.80 -16.23
C PHE A 148 -5.25 -4.36 -16.49
N GLU A 149 -3.98 -4.13 -16.88
CA GLU A 149 -3.50 -2.80 -17.28
C GLU A 149 -4.12 -2.30 -18.58
N THR A 150 -4.77 -3.16 -19.38
CA THR A 150 -5.52 -2.72 -20.58
C THR A 150 -6.89 -2.14 -20.25
N VAL A 151 -7.39 -2.32 -19.02
CA VAL A 151 -8.70 -1.85 -18.59
C VAL A 151 -8.70 -0.32 -18.48
N PRO A 152 -9.63 0.41 -19.14
CA PRO A 152 -9.73 1.85 -19.02
C PRO A 152 -9.84 2.31 -17.55
N GLY A 153 -9.00 3.27 -17.16
CA GLY A 153 -8.90 3.76 -15.79
C GLY A 153 -7.94 2.98 -14.89
N CYS A 154 -7.38 1.85 -15.36
CA CYS A 154 -6.23 1.22 -14.71
C CYS A 154 -4.94 1.99 -15.06
N ILE A 155 -4.33 2.61 -14.06
CA ILE A 155 -3.08 3.38 -14.23
C ILE A 155 -1.89 2.42 -14.33
N ARG A 156 -1.84 1.41 -13.44
CA ARG A 156 -0.82 0.35 -13.42
C ARG A 156 -1.12 -0.73 -12.39
N GLY A 157 -0.52 -1.90 -12.55
CA GLY A 157 -0.41 -2.94 -11.54
C GLY A 157 1.03 -3.10 -11.04
N ARG A 158 1.23 -3.10 -9.73
CA ARG A 158 2.49 -3.50 -9.10
C ARG A 158 2.28 -4.74 -8.24
N ARG A 159 3.29 -5.60 -8.18
CA ARG A 159 3.27 -6.77 -7.30
C ARG A 159 4.39 -6.69 -6.29
N PHE A 160 4.10 -7.25 -5.14
CA PHE A 160 4.96 -7.19 -3.98
C PHE A 160 5.03 -8.53 -3.26
N LYS A 161 6.16 -8.76 -2.60
CA LYS A 161 6.39 -9.84 -1.66
C LYS A 161 6.56 -9.25 -0.26
N THR A 162 5.96 -9.89 0.74
CA THR A 162 6.07 -9.45 2.12
C THR A 162 7.49 -9.69 2.65
N VAL A 163 8.04 -8.66 3.30
CA VAL A 163 9.35 -8.65 3.98
C VAL A 163 9.16 -8.75 5.49
N ARG A 164 8.12 -8.10 6.03
CA ARG A 164 7.71 -8.17 7.44
C ARG A 164 6.19 -8.28 7.52
N GLY A 165 5.70 -9.18 8.36
CA GLY A 165 4.31 -9.65 8.36
C GLY A 165 4.27 -10.99 7.63
N GLU A 166 3.67 -12.02 8.23
CA GLU A 166 3.86 -13.39 7.74
C GLU A 166 2.82 -13.80 6.69
N ASP A 167 1.62 -13.21 6.70
CA ASP A 167 0.54 -13.61 5.80
C ASP A 167 -0.40 -12.47 5.36
N PRO A 168 -0.87 -12.49 4.09
CA PRO A 168 -0.37 -13.29 2.98
C PRO A 168 1.01 -12.82 2.45
N LEU A 169 1.75 -13.71 1.80
CA LEU A 169 3.12 -13.49 1.30
C LEU A 169 3.20 -12.60 0.05
N TYR A 170 2.15 -12.58 -0.78
CA TYR A 170 2.12 -11.77 -1.99
C TYR A 170 0.99 -10.75 -1.95
N SER A 171 1.25 -9.59 -2.54
CA SER A 171 0.27 -8.55 -2.77
C SER A 171 0.34 -8.07 -4.22
N VAL A 172 -0.81 -7.76 -4.81
CA VAL A 172 -0.92 -6.93 -6.01
C VAL A 172 -1.59 -5.63 -5.60
N VAL A 173 -1.10 -4.51 -6.12
CA VAL A 173 -1.71 -3.19 -5.96
C VAL A 173 -1.95 -2.63 -7.36
N TYR A 174 -3.21 -2.53 -7.75
CA TYR A 174 -3.63 -1.77 -8.91
C TYR A 174 -3.93 -0.34 -8.49
N GLU A 175 -3.35 0.60 -9.22
CA GLU A 175 -3.61 2.04 -9.11
C GLU A 175 -4.69 2.42 -10.13
N PHE A 176 -5.76 3.07 -9.67
CA PHE A 176 -6.90 3.43 -10.51
C PHE A 176 -7.19 4.93 -10.49
N GLU A 177 -7.76 5.41 -11.60
CA GLU A 177 -8.26 6.78 -11.71
C GLU A 177 -9.50 7.04 -10.82
N ASN A 178 -10.27 5.99 -10.50
CA ASN A 178 -11.42 6.05 -9.59
C ASN A 178 -11.76 4.65 -9.02
N GLU A 179 -12.61 4.63 -7.99
CA GLU A 179 -12.96 3.43 -7.22
C GLU A 179 -13.82 2.40 -7.96
N ASN A 180 -14.37 2.76 -9.12
CA ASN A 180 -15.31 1.93 -9.88
C ASN A 180 -14.66 1.15 -11.03
N VAL A 181 -13.36 1.33 -11.31
CA VAL A 181 -12.64 0.63 -12.40
C VAL A 181 -12.78 -0.89 -12.28
N SER A 182 -12.65 -1.44 -11.06
CA SER A 182 -12.81 -2.89 -10.82
C SER A 182 -14.24 -3.42 -10.88
N GLN A 183 -15.21 -2.55 -11.19
CA GLN A 183 -16.64 -2.88 -11.34
C GLN A 183 -17.11 -2.73 -12.78
N THR A 184 -16.20 -2.43 -13.70
CA THR A 184 -16.50 -2.28 -15.13
C THR A 184 -16.60 -3.65 -15.82
N PRO A 185 -17.39 -3.78 -16.91
CA PRO A 185 -17.40 -4.99 -17.72
C PRO A 185 -16.03 -5.34 -18.32
N GLU A 186 -15.21 -4.34 -18.64
CA GLU A 186 -13.85 -4.51 -19.14
C GLU A 186 -12.95 -5.20 -18.11
N TRP A 187 -13.10 -4.85 -16.84
CA TRP A 187 -12.44 -5.52 -15.73
C TRP A 187 -12.95 -6.96 -15.56
N GLU A 188 -14.27 -7.15 -15.57
CA GLU A 188 -14.88 -8.48 -15.44
C GLU A 188 -14.42 -9.43 -16.56
N ALA A 189 -14.23 -8.91 -17.78
CA ALA A 189 -13.76 -9.69 -18.93
C ALA A 189 -12.31 -10.21 -18.78
N GLN A 190 -11.54 -9.73 -17.79
CA GLN A 190 -10.18 -10.22 -17.51
C GLN A 190 -10.12 -11.33 -16.45
N LEU A 191 -11.22 -11.60 -15.73
CA LEU A 191 -11.32 -12.62 -14.67
C LEU A 191 -11.52 -14.03 -15.25
#